data_AF-A0A3D4NWF5-F1
#
_entry.id   AF-A0A3D4NWF5-F1
#
_cell.length_a   1.000
_cell.length_b   1.000
_cell.length_c   1.000
_cell.angle_alpha   90.00
_cell.angle_beta   90.00
_cell.angle_gamma   90.00
#
_symmetry.space_group_name_H-M   'P 1'
#
loop_
_entity.id
_entity.type
_entity.pdbx_description
1 polymer ?
#
loop_
_entity_poly.entity_id
_entity_poly.type
_entity_poly.pdbx_seq_one_letter_code
_entity_poly.pdbx_strand_id
1 'polypeptide(L)'
;GHVDRQYAILNDILLPELEKHQVRFIRRRHWTTKIKTWVRRYFRDEIAPIITPIGLDPTHPFPLLVNKSLNFIVELEGIDAFGRDS
;
A
#
# COMPACT_ATOMS: atom_id res chain seq x y z
N GLY A 1 -23.76 -4.52 -7.39
CA GLY A 1 -23.24 -3.92 -8.63
C GLY A 1 -22.15 -4.78 -9.25
N HIS A 2 -21.66 -4.45 -10.45
CA HIS A 2 -20.60 -5.21 -11.13
C HIS A 2 -19.32 -5.36 -10.29
N VAL A 3 -18.99 -4.34 -9.49
CA VAL A 3 -17.83 -4.32 -8.58
C VAL A 3 -17.99 -5.35 -7.45
N ASP A 4 -19.16 -5.43 -6.82
CA ASP A 4 -19.41 -6.41 -5.75
C ASP A 4 -19.24 -7.84 -6.25
N ARG A 5 -19.70 -8.12 -7.48
CA ARG A 5 -19.51 -9.42 -8.13
C ARG A 5 -18.03 -9.71 -8.37
N GLN A 6 -17.24 -8.73 -8.80
CA GLN A 6 -15.79 -8.91 -8.97
C GLN A 6 -15.10 -9.24 -7.64
N TYR A 7 -15.46 -8.55 -6.56
CA TYR A 7 -14.91 -8.84 -5.24
C TYR A 7 -15.33 -10.21 -4.71
N ALA A 8 -16.58 -10.63 -4.92
CA ALA A 8 -17.03 -11.96 -4.54
C ALA A 8 -16.24 -13.05 -5.30
N ILE A 9 -16.09 -12.90 -6.62
CA ILE A 9 -15.28 -13.84 -7.42
C ILE A 9 -13.84 -13.88 -6.94
N LEU A 10 -13.22 -12.72 -6.70
CA LEU A 10 -11.84 -12.66 -6.23
C LEU A 10 -11.67 -13.32 -4.86
N ASN A 11 -12.48 -12.92 -3.87
CA ASN A 11 -12.30 -13.31 -2.48
C ASN A 11 -12.80 -14.72 -2.17
N ASP A 12 -13.92 -15.14 -2.79
CA ASP A 12 -14.62 -16.36 -2.40
C ASP A 12 -14.34 -17.53 -3.37
N ILE A 13 -13.81 -17.25 -4.57
CA ILE A 13 -13.50 -18.27 -5.58
C ILE A 13 -11.99 -18.28 -5.88
N LEU A 14 -11.45 -17.19 -6.43
CA LEU A 14 -10.07 -17.19 -6.95
C LEU A 14 -9.02 -17.38 -5.86
N LEU A 15 -9.08 -16.59 -4.78
CA LEU A 15 -8.08 -16.69 -3.71
C LEU A 15 -8.09 -18.07 -3.02
N PRO A 16 -9.25 -18.68 -2.68
CA PRO A 16 -9.30 -20.05 -2.16
C PRO A 16 -8.79 -21.12 -3.13
N GLU A 17 -9.14 -21.04 -4.42
CA GLU A 17 -8.66 -22.02 -5.41
C GLU A 17 -7.13 -21.93 -5.59
N LEU A 18 -6.56 -20.73 -5.64
CA LEU A 18 -5.10 -20.54 -5.68
C LEU A 18 -4.40 -21.16 -4.46
N GLU A 19 -4.99 -21.05 -3.27
CA GLU A 19 -4.42 -21.62 -2.06
C GLU A 19 -4.37 -23.16 -2.10
N LYS A 20 -5.38 -23.82 -2.68
CA LYS A 20 -5.36 -25.28 -2.91
C LYS A 20 -4.17 -25.69 -3.78
N HIS A 21 -3.80 -24.85 -4.75
CA HIS A 21 -2.62 -25.01 -5.61
C HIS A 21 -1.32 -24.45 -4.98
N GLN A 22 -1.29 -24.21 -3.67
CA GLN A 22 -0.13 -23.68 -2.92
C GLN A 22 0.32 -22.27 -3.32
N VAL A 23 -0.52 -21.50 -4.02
CA VAL A 23 -0.30 -20.08 -4.32
C VAL A 23 -1.08 -19.25 -3.30
N ARG A 24 -0.38 -18.59 -2.36
CA ARG A 24 -1.02 -17.94 -1.21
C ARG A 24 -0.77 -16.43 -1.15
N PHE A 25 -1.85 -15.67 -1.00
CA PHE A 25 -1.80 -14.25 -0.66
C PHE A 25 -1.82 -14.07 0.86
N ILE A 26 -0.63 -13.91 1.45
CA ILE A 26 -0.49 -13.89 2.90
C ILE A 26 -0.94 -12.54 3.46
N ARG A 27 -2.08 -12.52 4.15
CA ARG A 27 -2.60 -11.35 4.88
C ARG A 27 -1.60 -10.91 5.97
N ARG A 28 -1.49 -9.60 6.21
CA ARG A 28 -0.48 -9.02 7.12
C ARG A 28 -0.51 -9.58 8.55
N ARG A 29 -1.69 -9.92 9.06
CA ARG A 29 -1.86 -10.58 10.37
C ARG A 29 -1.19 -11.97 10.47
N HIS A 30 -0.92 -12.63 9.35
CA HIS A 30 -0.26 -13.93 9.29
C HIS A 30 1.23 -13.84 8.93
N TRP A 31 1.82 -12.64 8.90
CA TRP A 31 3.24 -12.49 8.56
C TRP A 31 4.14 -12.98 9.70
N THR A 32 5.01 -13.92 9.36
CA THR A 32 6.10 -14.37 10.25
C THR A 32 7.21 -13.32 10.32
N THR A 33 8.09 -13.44 11.32
CA THR A 33 9.28 -12.58 11.43
C THR A 33 10.14 -12.63 10.16
N LYS A 34 10.29 -13.81 9.54
CA LYS A 34 11.03 -13.98 8.29
C LYS A 34 10.43 -13.15 7.15
N ILE A 35 9.10 -13.19 6.98
CA ILE A 35 8.41 -12.40 5.95
C ILE A 35 8.57 -10.91 6.24
N LYS A 36 8.36 -10.47 7.48
CA LYS A 36 8.52 -9.06 7.87
C LYS A 36 9.92 -8.53 7.54
N THR A 37 10.96 -9.29 7.89
CA THR A 37 12.35 -8.92 7.60
C THR A 37 12.62 -8.86 6.09
N TRP A 38 12.12 -9.85 5.33
CA TRP A 38 12.26 -9.85 3.88
C TRP A 38 11.55 -8.65 3.23
N VAL A 39 10.29 -8.39 3.58
CA VAL A 39 9.51 -7.26 3.02
C VAL A 39 10.18 -5.92 3.34
N ARG A 40 10.65 -5.72 4.59
CA ARG A 40 11.36 -4.48 4.95
C ARG A 40 12.61 -4.25 4.11
N ARG A 41 13.40 -5.30 3.89
CA ARG A 41 14.59 -5.24 3.05
C ARG A 41 14.22 -4.92 1.61
N TYR A 42 13.29 -5.69 1.03
CA TYR A 42 12.83 -5.47 -0.34
C TYR A 42 12.25 -4.06 -0.54
N PHE A 43 11.46 -3.55 0.41
CA PHE A 43 10.93 -2.20 0.34
C PHE A 43 12.06 -1.16 0.29
N ARG A 44 13.03 -1.24 1.21
CA ARG A 44 14.12 -0.26 1.27
C ARG A 44 15.02 -0.33 0.04
N ASP A 45 15.32 -1.53 -0.43
CA ASP A 45 16.34 -1.74 -1.45
C ASP A 45 15.77 -1.56 -2.88
N GLU A 46 14.49 -1.91 -3.11
CA GLU A 46 13.88 -1.92 -4.45
C GLU A 46 12.76 -0.88 -4.64
N ILE A 47 11.96 -0.62 -3.60
CA ILE A 47 10.74 0.19 -3.73
C ILE A 47 10.97 1.66 -3.33
N ALA A 48 11.62 1.91 -2.20
CA ALA A 48 11.87 3.26 -1.70
C ALA A 48 12.65 4.14 -2.71
N PRO A 49 13.66 3.64 -3.46
CA PRO A 49 14.40 4.48 -4.42
C PRO A 49 13.57 4.97 -5.62
N ILE A 50 12.46 4.30 -5.93
CA ILE A 50 11.63 4.62 -7.11
C ILE A 50 10.34 5.37 -6.75
N ILE A 51 10.01 5.51 -5.46
CA ILE A 51 8.85 6.29 -5.01
C ILE A 51 9.29 7.71 -4.71
N THR A 52 8.56 8.69 -5.23
CA THR A 52 8.74 10.12 -4.89
C THR A 52 7.61 10.57 -3.98
N PRO A 53 7.84 10.79 -2.67
CA PRO A 53 6.82 11.35 -1.79
C PRO A 53 6.55 12.81 -2.17
N ILE A 54 5.29 13.21 -2.16
CA ILE A 54 4.85 14.58 -2.44
C ILE A 54 4.16 15.11 -1.19
N GLY A 55 4.71 16.17 -0.60
CA GLY A 55 4.06 16.90 0.48
C GLY A 55 2.87 17.68 -0.06
N LEU A 56 1.72 17.57 0.60
CA LEU A 56 0.52 18.33 0.28
C LEU A 56 0.43 19.53 1.22
N ASP A 57 0.34 20.73 0.65
CA ASP A 57 0.21 22.00 1.36
C ASP A 57 -0.94 22.80 0.74
N PRO A 58 -1.92 23.29 1.53
CA PRO A 58 -3.04 24.10 1.04
C PRO A 58 -2.63 25.35 0.25
N THR A 59 -1.43 25.88 0.45
CA THR A 59 -0.97 27.10 -0.26
C THR A 59 -0.59 26.86 -1.71
N HIS A 60 -0.50 25.60 -2.14
CA HIS A 60 -0.16 25.19 -3.50
C HIS A 60 -1.26 24.30 -4.10
N PRO A 61 -1.46 24.31 -5.43
CA PRO A 61 -2.46 23.45 -6.07
C PRO A 61 -2.10 21.97 -5.92
N PHE A 62 -3.11 21.11 -5.86
CA PHE A 62 -2.94 19.66 -5.78
C PHE A 62 -2.12 19.13 -6.98
N PRO A 63 -1.16 18.21 -6.76
CA PRO A 63 -0.29 17.72 -7.82
C PRO A 63 -1.07 16.97 -8.90
N LEU A 64 -0.58 17.06 -10.14
CA LEU A 64 -1.12 16.27 -11.25
C LEU A 64 -0.73 14.80 -11.09
N LEU A 65 -1.72 13.93 -10.95
CA LEU A 65 -1.51 12.48 -10.85
C LEU A 65 -1.59 11.82 -12.22
N VAL A 66 -0.76 10.81 -12.43
CA VAL A 66 -0.78 10.01 -13.66
C VAL A 66 -2.10 9.23 -13.72
N ASN A 67 -2.79 9.29 -14.85
CA ASN A 67 -4.04 8.56 -15.03
C ASN A 67 -3.83 7.05 -14.84
N LYS A 68 -4.76 6.40 -14.11
CA LYS A 68 -4.72 4.98 -13.74
C LYS A 68 -3.52 4.58 -12.86
N SER A 69 -2.80 5.52 -12.25
CA SER A 69 -1.82 5.18 -11.21
C SER A 69 -2.51 4.89 -9.86
N LEU A 70 -1.89 4.03 -9.07
CA LEU A 70 -2.25 3.84 -7.67
C LEU A 70 -1.43 4.82 -6.83
N ASN A 71 -2.09 5.71 -6.11
CA ASN A 71 -1.46 6.70 -5.23
C ASN A 71 -1.91 6.43 -3.80
N PHE A 72 -0.99 6.64 -2.84
CA PHE A 72 -1.30 6.56 -1.42
C PHE A 72 -1.31 7.98 -0.83
N ILE A 73 -2.39 8.33 -0.15
CA ILE A 73 -2.46 9.52 0.71
C ILE A 73 -2.15 9.03 2.12
N VAL A 74 -1.16 9.65 2.76
CA VAL A 74 -0.71 9.31 4.11
C VAL A 74 -0.79 10.58 4.93
N GLU A 75 -1.57 10.54 6.00
CA GLU A 75 -1.58 11.56 7.03
C GLU A 75 -0.38 11.34 7.96
N LEU A 76 0.34 12.41 8.27
CA LEU A 76 1.45 12.38 9.21
C LEU A 76 0.97 13.04 10.49
N GLU A 77 1.00 12.31 11.60
CA GLU A 77 0.79 12.86 12.92
C GLU A 77 2.15 13.04 13.59
N GLY A 78 2.43 14.24 14.12
CA GLY A 78 3.64 14.48 14.88
C GLY A 78 4.06 15.95 14.94
N ILE A 79 5.11 16.19 15.72
CA ILE A 79 5.73 17.50 15.85
C ILE A 79 6.61 17.70 14.61
N ASP A 80 6.35 18.77 13.83
CA ASP A 80 7.20 19.10 12.68
C ASP A 80 8.65 19.34 13.13
N ALA A 81 9.60 19.38 12.18
CA ALA A 81 11.00 19.69 12.49
C ALA A 81 11.22 21.10 13.14
N PHE A 82 10.13 21.87 13.31
CA PHE A 82 10.08 23.23 13.83
C PHE A 82 9.22 23.38 15.11
N GLY A 83 8.77 22.29 15.73
CA GLY A 83 8.05 22.34 17.01
C GLY A 83 6.57 22.74 16.93
N ARG A 84 5.93 22.72 15.77
CA ARG A 84 4.49 23.01 15.63
C ARG A 84 3.70 21.71 15.58
N ASP A 85 2.61 21.66 16.34
CA ASP A 85 1.61 20.61 16.21
C ASP A 85 1.03 20.64 14.80
N SER A 86 1.17 19.52 14.08
CA SER A 86 0.55 19.26 12.78
C SER A 86 -0.41 18.09 12.90
#